data_AF-A0A366H7B1-F1
#
_entry.id   AF-A0A366H7B1-F1
#
_cell.length_a   1.000
_cell.length_b   1.000
_cell.length_c   1.000
_cell.angle_alpha   90.00
_cell.angle_beta   90.00
_cell.angle_gamma   90.00
#
_symmetry.space_group_name_H-M   'P 1'
#
loop_
_entity.id
_entity.type
_entity.pdbx_description
1 polymer ?
#
loop_
_entity_poly.entity_id
_entity_poly.type
_entity_poly.pdbx_seq_one_letter_code
_entity_poly.pdbx_strand_id
1 'polypeptide(L)'
;MTAFASTKQARYIMIGGFLGAGKTTSIGKLAKHLSDQGLKVGLITNDQAGGLVDTKLLRSQGYATEEIAGGCFCCRFNTLVDAAAKLTDATKPDVFIAEPVGSCTDLVATVTYPLRRMYGQNFSIAPLSVLVDPVRARRILGLDAGGTFSSKVAYIYKKQLEEAEVIIINKTDAVTTEQLQELTEAMQKEFPDAKVVAVSARQGSGLDSWFGELMTETQSSRSPMAVDYDVYADGEALLGWLNATITLKAKEDFDANAYLQALAKSIQQRLQSQGAEIAHLKMTYSPDDGIAGEIASVNLVRTDNVPETGMELDEPSTGGQLIVNLRAETAPDELVAALKASLESVSSSFADLNATLDHEEHFRPGRPEPTHRDGEAPVVKGGCVPRSGCC
;
A
#
# COMPACT_ATOMS: atom_id res chain seq x y z
N MET A 1 -6.26 6.87 -30.06
CA MET A 1 -5.87 5.44 -29.99
C MET A 1 -4.54 5.28 -30.72
N THR A 2 -3.43 5.59 -30.04
CA THR A 2 -2.09 5.33 -30.55
C THR A 2 -1.65 3.99 -29.97
N ALA A 3 -1.64 2.95 -30.82
CA ALA A 3 -1.09 1.66 -30.47
C ALA A 3 0.43 1.81 -30.22
N PHE A 4 0.91 1.38 -29.05
CA PHE A 4 2.33 1.35 -28.75
C PHE A 4 2.99 0.29 -29.64
N ALA A 5 3.84 0.73 -30.57
CA ALA A 5 4.57 -0.16 -31.48
C ALA A 5 5.84 -0.68 -30.78
N SER A 6 5.67 -1.62 -29.84
CA SER A 6 6.75 -2.49 -29.35
C SER A 6 6.52 -3.91 -29.89
N THR A 7 7.55 -4.55 -30.44
CA THR A 7 7.47 -5.94 -30.95
C THR A 7 7.53 -6.99 -29.84
N LYS A 8 7.82 -6.59 -28.59
CA LYS A 8 7.83 -7.45 -27.40
C LYS A 8 6.84 -6.91 -26.37
N GLN A 9 5.97 -7.79 -25.86
CA GLN A 9 5.07 -7.45 -24.75
C GLN A 9 5.89 -7.13 -23.49
N ALA A 10 5.61 -6.01 -22.85
CA ALA A 10 6.14 -5.71 -21.54
C ALA A 10 5.43 -6.57 -20.49
N ARG A 11 6.15 -6.99 -19.46
CA ARG A 11 5.55 -7.71 -18.33
C ARG A 11 4.85 -6.70 -17.41
N TYR A 12 3.59 -6.93 -17.05
CA TYR A 12 2.85 -6.09 -16.11
C TYR A 12 2.59 -6.88 -14.82
N ILE A 13 3.12 -6.38 -13.72
CA ILE A 13 3.04 -6.99 -12.39
C ILE A 13 2.26 -6.05 -11.49
N MET A 14 1.15 -6.52 -10.94
CA MET A 14 0.41 -5.77 -9.92
C MET A 14 0.56 -6.48 -8.58
N ILE A 15 0.99 -5.73 -7.56
CA ILE A 15 1.19 -6.24 -6.20
C ILE A 15 0.20 -5.53 -5.28
N GLY A 16 -0.90 -6.21 -4.96
CA GLY A 16 -1.91 -5.75 -4.04
C GLY A 16 -1.59 -6.07 -2.58
N GLY A 17 -2.52 -5.75 -1.69
CA GLY A 17 -2.39 -6.02 -0.26
C GLY A 17 -2.82 -4.84 0.61
N PHE A 18 -3.29 -5.15 1.82
CA PHE A 18 -3.83 -4.14 2.71
C PHE A 18 -2.78 -3.09 3.12
N LEU A 19 -3.24 -1.94 3.62
CA LEU A 19 -2.39 -0.85 4.10
C LEU A 19 -1.33 -1.38 5.10
N GLY A 20 -0.05 -1.06 4.88
CA GLY A 20 1.04 -1.53 5.75
C GLY A 20 1.49 -2.99 5.57
N ALA A 21 1.00 -3.73 4.58
CA ALA A 21 1.44 -5.10 4.29
C ALA A 21 2.89 -5.19 3.72
N GLY A 22 3.52 -4.06 3.40
CA GLY A 22 4.90 -4.00 2.88
C GLY A 22 5.00 -4.00 1.36
N LYS A 23 3.96 -3.53 0.65
CA LYS A 23 3.91 -3.41 -0.81
C LYS A 23 5.10 -2.62 -1.38
N THR A 24 5.26 -1.36 -0.98
CA THR A 24 6.36 -0.49 -1.46
C THR A 24 7.75 -1.11 -1.29
N THR A 25 7.99 -1.75 -0.15
CA THR A 25 9.27 -2.42 0.12
C THR A 25 9.47 -3.60 -0.83
N SER A 26 8.44 -4.43 -1.02
CA SER A 26 8.50 -5.57 -1.92
C SER A 26 8.67 -5.18 -3.38
N ILE A 27 7.99 -4.14 -3.87
CA ILE A 27 8.18 -3.67 -5.24
C ILE A 27 9.57 -3.06 -5.46
N GLY A 28 10.15 -2.36 -4.47
CA GLY A 28 11.52 -1.85 -4.55
C GLY A 28 12.56 -2.98 -4.61
N LYS A 29 12.35 -4.05 -3.83
CA LYS A 29 13.17 -5.27 -3.90
C LYS A 29 13.04 -5.99 -5.25
N LEU A 30 11.82 -6.10 -5.78
CA LEU A 30 11.59 -6.68 -7.10
C LEU A 30 12.24 -5.84 -8.20
N ALA A 31 12.07 -4.51 -8.16
CA ALA A 31 12.69 -3.60 -9.11
C ALA A 31 14.22 -3.76 -9.11
N LYS A 32 14.83 -3.82 -7.92
CA LYS A 32 16.27 -4.06 -7.78
C LYS A 32 16.68 -5.40 -8.36
N HIS A 33 15.98 -6.48 -7.99
CA HIS A 33 16.26 -7.83 -8.46
C HIS A 33 16.23 -7.92 -10.00
N LEU A 34 15.24 -7.28 -10.64
CA LEU A 34 15.10 -7.26 -12.10
C LEU A 34 16.15 -6.35 -12.77
N SER A 35 16.46 -5.20 -12.19
CA SER A 35 17.51 -4.31 -12.70
C SER A 35 18.91 -4.92 -12.59
N ASP A 36 19.20 -5.67 -11.53
CA ASP A 36 20.45 -6.43 -11.38
C ASP A 36 20.59 -7.52 -12.48
N GLN A 37 19.47 -7.95 -13.09
CA GLN A 37 19.43 -8.84 -14.26
C GLN A 37 19.44 -8.09 -15.61
N GLY A 38 19.58 -6.76 -15.59
CA GLY A 38 19.62 -5.92 -16.78
C GLY A 38 18.26 -5.54 -17.37
N LEU A 39 17.16 -5.82 -16.68
CA LEU A 39 15.81 -5.44 -17.13
C LEU A 39 15.50 -3.99 -16.74
N LYS A 40 14.82 -3.28 -17.64
CA LYS A 40 14.32 -1.93 -17.37
C LYS A 40 12.97 -1.99 -16.67
N VAL A 41 12.86 -1.32 -15.54
CA VAL A 41 11.66 -1.32 -14.70
C VAL A 41 11.01 0.06 -14.71
N GLY A 42 9.69 0.08 -14.96
CA GLY A 42 8.84 1.25 -14.76
C GLY A 42 7.88 1.00 -13.60
N LEU A 43 7.79 1.94 -12.66
CA LEU A 43 6.96 1.82 -11.47
C LEU A 43 5.74 2.73 -11.59
N ILE A 44 4.57 2.24 -11.19
CA ILE A 44 3.34 3.04 -11.09
C ILE A 44 2.79 2.88 -9.68
N THR A 45 2.72 3.99 -8.96
CA THR A 45 2.23 4.04 -7.57
C THR A 45 0.89 4.75 -7.52
N ASN A 46 0.06 4.41 -6.54
CA ASN A 46 -1.29 4.95 -6.42
C ASN A 46 -1.67 5.26 -4.98
N ASP A 47 -2.30 6.42 -4.81
CA ASP A 47 -2.91 6.86 -3.55
C ASP A 47 -4.17 7.66 -3.87
N GLN A 48 -5.01 7.88 -2.86
CA GLN A 48 -6.19 8.71 -3.01
C GLN A 48 -5.88 10.20 -2.92
N ALA A 49 -4.69 10.58 -2.43
CA ALA A 49 -4.20 11.95 -2.39
C ALA A 49 -2.83 12.09 -3.07
N GLY A 50 -2.45 13.33 -3.36
CA GLY A 50 -1.14 13.64 -3.93
C GLY A 50 -0.03 13.66 -2.87
N GLY A 51 1.23 13.71 -3.33
CA GLY A 51 2.38 13.84 -2.44
C GLY A 51 2.72 12.52 -1.75
N LEU A 52 2.77 11.46 -2.55
CA LEU A 52 3.00 10.10 -2.10
C LEU A 52 4.40 9.88 -1.55
N VAL A 53 4.46 9.44 -0.30
CA VAL A 53 5.71 9.01 0.32
C VAL A 53 6.31 7.81 -0.45
N ASP A 54 5.48 6.93 -0.98
CA ASP A 54 5.90 5.76 -1.76
C ASP A 54 6.60 6.16 -3.06
N THR A 55 6.02 7.09 -3.82
CA THR A 55 6.62 7.62 -5.04
C THR A 55 7.97 8.27 -4.77
N LYS A 56 8.08 9.08 -3.71
CA LYS A 56 9.34 9.74 -3.32
C LYS A 56 10.42 8.72 -2.95
N LEU A 57 10.05 7.69 -2.19
CA LEU A 57 10.95 6.59 -1.82
C LEU A 57 11.47 5.79 -3.01
N LEU A 58 10.63 5.52 -4.02
CA LEU A 58 11.05 4.74 -5.19
C LEU A 58 11.90 5.58 -6.15
N ARG A 59 11.58 6.87 -6.30
CA ARG A 59 12.41 7.82 -7.05
C ARG A 59 13.77 8.03 -6.41
N SER A 60 13.86 8.08 -5.08
CA SER A 60 15.14 8.20 -4.38
C SER A 60 16.05 6.97 -4.59
N GLN A 61 15.46 5.81 -4.89
CA GLN A 61 16.18 4.60 -5.29
C GLN A 61 16.57 4.59 -6.78
N GLY A 62 16.27 5.64 -7.54
CA GLY A 62 16.65 5.79 -8.95
C GLY A 62 15.67 5.21 -9.98
N TYR A 63 14.47 4.80 -9.56
CA TYR A 63 13.49 4.21 -10.48
C TYR A 63 12.58 5.25 -11.14
N ALA A 64 12.34 5.08 -12.45
CA ALA A 64 11.32 5.84 -13.17
C ALA A 64 9.93 5.46 -12.64
N THR A 65 9.30 6.42 -11.95
CA THR A 65 8.07 6.18 -11.20
C THR A 65 7.02 7.23 -11.54
N GLU A 66 5.86 6.77 -12.01
CA GLU A 66 4.66 7.58 -12.17
C GLU A 66 3.74 7.41 -10.95
N GLU A 67 2.94 8.45 -10.72
CA GLU A 67 2.01 8.55 -9.60
C GLU A 67 0.60 8.80 -10.12
N ILE A 68 -0.36 8.03 -9.59
CA ILE A 68 -1.78 8.23 -9.82
C ILE A 68 -2.38 8.65 -8.49
N ALA A 69 -2.87 9.89 -8.43
CA ALA A 69 -3.51 10.45 -7.25
C ALA A 69 -5.01 10.67 -7.49
N GLY A 70 -5.76 10.99 -6.43
CA GLY A 70 -7.16 11.38 -6.54
C GLY A 70 -8.10 10.25 -6.96
N GLY A 71 -7.72 9.00 -6.69
CA GLY A 71 -8.56 7.82 -6.93
C GLY A 71 -7.76 6.56 -7.22
N CYS A 72 -8.39 5.41 -6.99
CA CYS A 72 -7.75 4.11 -7.21
C CYS A 72 -7.61 3.76 -8.70
N PHE A 73 -6.68 2.86 -9.05
CA PHE A 73 -6.51 2.34 -10.42
C PHE A 73 -7.82 1.94 -11.10
N CYS A 74 -8.77 1.33 -10.38
CA CYS A 74 -10.07 0.95 -10.93
C CYS A 74 -10.90 2.16 -11.38
N CYS A 75 -10.87 3.26 -10.63
CA CYS A 75 -11.58 4.52 -10.92
C CYS A 75 -10.78 5.45 -11.86
N ARG A 76 -9.48 5.19 -12.02
CA ARG A 76 -8.51 5.97 -12.79
C ARG A 76 -7.83 5.12 -13.86
N PHE A 77 -8.56 4.19 -14.47
CA PHE A 77 -8.02 3.23 -15.43
C PHE A 77 -7.32 3.92 -16.61
N ASN A 78 -7.93 4.96 -17.17
CA ASN A 78 -7.32 5.71 -18.28
C ASN A 78 -6.02 6.38 -17.85
N THR A 79 -5.98 6.96 -16.65
CA THR A 79 -4.76 7.56 -16.09
C THR A 79 -3.66 6.50 -15.87
N LEU A 80 -4.02 5.26 -15.51
CA LEU A 80 -3.09 4.14 -15.42
C LEU A 80 -2.45 3.81 -16.76
N VAL A 81 -3.26 3.76 -17.82
CA VAL A 81 -2.75 3.56 -19.17
C VAL A 81 -1.87 4.72 -19.62
N ASP A 82 -2.26 5.96 -19.33
CA ASP A 82 -1.48 7.16 -19.67
C ASP A 82 -0.13 7.20 -18.91
N ALA A 83 -0.09 6.78 -17.64
CA ALA A 83 1.13 6.64 -16.88
C ALA A 83 2.07 5.58 -17.50
N ALA A 84 1.53 4.42 -17.88
CA ALA A 84 2.29 3.39 -18.57
C ALA A 84 2.83 3.86 -19.94
N ALA A 85 2.05 4.68 -20.64
CA ALA A 85 2.44 5.33 -21.90
C ALA A 85 3.66 6.24 -21.71
N LYS A 86 3.58 7.16 -20.74
CA LYS A 86 4.67 8.09 -20.40
C LYS A 86 5.95 7.34 -20.04
N LEU A 87 5.86 6.28 -19.24
CA LEU A 87 7.01 5.44 -18.91
C LEU A 87 7.58 4.73 -20.14
N THR A 88 6.73 4.26 -21.04
CA THR A 88 7.17 3.65 -22.31
C THR A 88 7.96 4.65 -23.15
N ASP A 89 7.48 5.89 -23.27
CA ASP A 89 8.18 6.93 -24.02
C ASP A 89 9.49 7.35 -23.36
N ALA A 90 9.51 7.44 -22.02
CA ALA A 90 10.67 7.89 -21.26
C ALA A 90 11.78 6.84 -21.15
N THR A 91 11.44 5.58 -20.81
CA THR A 91 12.45 4.56 -20.45
C THR A 91 12.33 3.25 -21.21
N LYS A 92 11.21 3.00 -21.90
CA LYS A 92 10.91 1.74 -22.60
C LYS A 92 11.12 0.53 -21.67
N PRO A 93 10.38 0.42 -20.56
CA PRO A 93 10.60 -0.62 -19.58
C PRO A 93 10.21 -2.00 -20.12
N ASP A 94 10.99 -3.02 -19.75
CA ASP A 94 10.67 -4.43 -19.98
C ASP A 94 9.55 -4.91 -19.02
N VAL A 95 9.52 -4.30 -17.82
CA VAL A 95 8.59 -4.66 -16.74
C VAL A 95 7.95 -3.42 -16.13
N PHE A 96 6.63 -3.43 -16.03
CA PHE A 96 5.84 -2.50 -15.24
C PHE A 96 5.50 -3.16 -13.90
N ILE A 97 5.76 -2.47 -12.80
CA ILE A 97 5.30 -2.89 -11.47
C ILE A 97 4.34 -1.82 -10.95
N ALA A 98 3.12 -2.24 -10.63
CA ALA A 98 2.04 -1.37 -10.21
C ALA A 98 1.63 -1.66 -8.76
N GLU A 99 1.63 -0.62 -7.93
CA GLU A 99 1.14 -0.64 -6.56
C GLU A 99 -0.22 0.08 -6.49
N PRO A 100 -1.34 -0.66 -6.33
CA PRO A 100 -2.64 -0.06 -6.10
C PRO A 100 -2.75 0.50 -4.68
N VAL A 101 -3.72 1.39 -4.47
CA VAL A 101 -4.13 1.82 -3.13
C VAL A 101 -4.37 0.62 -2.22
N GLY A 102 -3.82 0.66 -1.00
CA GLY A 102 -3.88 -0.47 -0.07
C GLY A 102 -5.26 -0.83 0.45
N SER A 103 -6.27 0.03 0.31
CA SER A 103 -7.66 -0.30 0.63
C SER A 103 -8.46 -0.79 -0.58
N CYS A 104 -7.85 -0.88 -1.77
CA CYS A 104 -8.57 -1.30 -2.97
C CYS A 104 -8.76 -2.80 -3.12
N THR A 105 -9.92 -3.19 -3.63
CA THR A 105 -10.24 -4.57 -4.03
C THR A 105 -11.01 -4.59 -5.35
N ASP A 106 -11.36 -5.78 -5.86
CA ASP A 106 -11.95 -6.01 -7.19
C ASP A 106 -11.02 -5.63 -8.34
N LEU A 107 -9.70 -5.60 -8.08
CA LEU A 107 -8.67 -5.17 -9.02
C LEU A 107 -8.55 -6.12 -10.21
N VAL A 108 -8.81 -7.42 -10.03
CA VAL A 108 -8.80 -8.38 -11.15
C VAL A 108 -9.85 -7.99 -12.20
N ALA A 109 -11.09 -7.78 -11.76
CA ALA A 109 -12.21 -7.47 -12.64
C ALA A 109 -12.13 -6.05 -13.21
N THR A 110 -11.60 -5.11 -12.44
CA THR A 110 -11.65 -3.67 -12.76
C THR A 110 -10.37 -3.12 -13.38
N VAL A 111 -9.24 -3.82 -13.24
CA VAL A 111 -7.93 -3.36 -13.73
C VAL A 111 -7.29 -4.40 -14.66
N THR A 112 -6.95 -5.59 -14.17
CA THR A 112 -6.11 -6.50 -14.96
C THR A 112 -6.85 -7.17 -16.11
N TYR A 113 -8.14 -7.50 -15.95
CA TYR A 113 -8.95 -8.02 -17.06
C TYR A 113 -9.16 -6.97 -18.17
N PRO A 114 -9.56 -5.72 -17.86
CA PRO A 114 -9.58 -4.65 -18.84
C PRO A 114 -8.22 -4.41 -19.51
N LEU A 115 -7.11 -4.41 -18.75
CA LEU A 115 -5.75 -4.31 -19.33
C LEU A 115 -5.47 -5.45 -20.31
N ARG A 116 -5.77 -6.70 -19.93
CA ARG A 116 -5.57 -7.87 -20.80
C ARG A 116 -6.44 -7.81 -22.04
N ARG A 117 -7.71 -7.40 -21.91
CA ARG A 117 -8.66 -7.30 -23.02
C ARG A 117 -8.30 -6.20 -24.01
N MET A 118 -7.94 -5.02 -23.51
CA MET A 118 -7.76 -3.81 -24.32
C MET A 118 -6.31 -3.59 -24.76
N TYR A 119 -5.34 -4.03 -23.97
CA TYR A 119 -3.90 -3.80 -24.16
C TYR A 119 -3.08 -5.10 -24.13
N GLY A 120 -3.72 -6.26 -24.32
CA GLY A 120 -3.05 -7.56 -24.32
C GLY A 120 -2.02 -7.78 -25.43
N GLN A 121 -1.93 -6.88 -26.42
CA GLN A 121 -0.82 -6.87 -27.39
C GLN A 121 0.42 -6.15 -26.86
N ASN A 122 0.25 -5.31 -25.83
CA ASN A 122 1.30 -4.51 -25.22
C ASN A 122 1.80 -5.12 -23.91
N PHE A 123 0.91 -5.79 -23.16
CA PHE A 123 1.21 -6.33 -21.85
C PHE A 123 0.95 -7.83 -21.74
N SER A 124 1.88 -8.54 -21.11
CA SER A 124 1.66 -9.84 -20.49
C SER A 124 1.43 -9.64 -18.99
N ILE A 125 0.27 -10.06 -18.48
CA ILE A 125 -0.14 -9.80 -17.09
C ILE A 125 0.29 -10.94 -16.17
N ALA A 126 1.05 -10.61 -15.11
CA ALA A 126 1.42 -11.56 -14.06
C ALA A 126 0.24 -11.91 -13.15
N PRO A 127 0.29 -13.06 -12.44
CA PRO A 127 -0.72 -13.37 -11.43
C PRO A 127 -0.83 -12.29 -10.35
N LEU A 128 -2.05 -12.02 -9.88
CA LEU A 128 -2.24 -11.04 -8.81
C LEU A 128 -1.70 -11.59 -7.48
N SER A 129 -0.62 -10.97 -7.00
CA SER A 129 -0.09 -11.21 -5.66
C SER A 129 -0.70 -10.23 -4.66
N VAL A 130 -1.18 -10.71 -3.53
CA VAL A 130 -1.76 -9.90 -2.45
C VAL A 130 -0.98 -10.12 -1.16
N LEU A 131 -0.33 -9.06 -0.67
CA LEU A 131 0.49 -9.12 0.53
C LEU A 131 -0.37 -8.95 1.79
N VAL A 132 0.02 -9.69 2.83
CA VAL A 132 -0.56 -9.60 4.17
C VAL A 132 0.51 -9.40 5.22
N ASP A 133 0.16 -8.58 6.22
CA ASP A 133 0.89 -8.50 7.48
C ASP A 133 0.43 -9.65 8.39
N PRO A 134 1.33 -10.51 8.89
CA PRO A 134 0.96 -11.77 9.50
C PRO A 134 0.24 -11.56 10.84
N VAL A 135 0.66 -10.56 11.63
CA VAL A 135 0.01 -10.22 12.90
C VAL A 135 -1.43 -9.75 12.67
N ARG A 136 -1.64 -8.86 11.69
CA ARG A 136 -2.99 -8.40 11.33
C ARG A 136 -3.85 -9.53 10.77
N ALA A 137 -3.29 -10.35 9.90
CA ALA A 137 -4.00 -11.48 9.31
C ALA A 137 -4.48 -12.47 10.38
N ARG A 138 -3.62 -12.82 11.35
CA ARG A 138 -3.99 -13.69 12.47
C ARG A 138 -5.16 -13.13 13.28
N ARG A 139 -5.21 -11.82 13.52
CA ARG A 139 -6.35 -11.16 14.20
C ARG A 139 -7.64 -11.18 13.37
N ILE A 140 -7.56 -10.86 12.09
CA ILE A 140 -8.74 -10.84 11.19
C ILE A 140 -9.32 -12.24 11.00
N LEU A 141 -8.47 -13.27 11.01
CA LEU A 141 -8.88 -14.68 10.94
C LEU A 141 -9.27 -15.27 12.30
N GLY A 142 -9.21 -14.49 13.38
CA GLY A 142 -9.61 -14.91 14.73
C GLY A 142 -8.65 -15.91 15.40
N LEU A 143 -7.41 -16.03 14.92
CA LEU A 143 -6.36 -16.86 15.52
C LEU A 143 -5.78 -16.19 16.77
N ASP A 144 -5.69 -14.86 16.76
CA ASP A 144 -5.20 -14.06 17.89
C ASP A 144 -6.23 -13.02 18.31
N ALA A 145 -6.23 -12.67 19.60
CA ALA A 145 -6.94 -11.49 20.10
C ALA A 145 -6.19 -10.19 19.74
N GLY A 146 -6.91 -9.07 19.68
CA GLY A 146 -6.32 -7.74 19.53
C GLY A 146 -7.22 -6.75 18.79
N GLY A 147 -6.68 -5.55 18.56
CA GLY A 147 -7.33 -4.53 17.75
C GLY A 147 -7.62 -5.08 16.35
N THR A 148 -8.89 -5.06 15.97
CA THR A 148 -9.35 -5.39 14.63
C THR A 148 -10.10 -4.18 14.10
N PHE A 149 -10.01 -3.95 12.79
CA PHE A 149 -10.87 -2.97 12.16
C PHE A 149 -12.33 -3.39 12.24
N SER A 150 -13.25 -2.46 12.01
CA SER A 150 -14.66 -2.79 11.84
C SER A 150 -14.89 -3.86 10.77
N SER A 151 -16.03 -4.55 10.87
CA SER A 151 -16.41 -5.60 9.94
C SER A 151 -16.43 -5.16 8.47
N LYS A 152 -16.68 -3.86 8.19
CA LYS A 152 -16.69 -3.30 6.84
C LYS A 152 -15.28 -3.10 6.27
N VAL A 153 -14.31 -2.69 7.09
CA VAL A 153 -12.90 -2.65 6.68
C VAL A 153 -12.34 -4.08 6.56
N ALA A 154 -12.71 -4.97 7.48
CA ALA A 154 -12.35 -6.39 7.40
C ALA A 154 -12.95 -7.07 6.15
N TYR A 155 -14.13 -6.63 5.68
CA TYR A 155 -14.71 -7.09 4.42
C TYR A 155 -13.79 -6.77 3.23
N ILE A 156 -13.28 -5.54 3.13
CA ILE A 156 -12.32 -5.13 2.10
C ILE A 156 -11.08 -6.02 2.14
N TYR A 157 -10.50 -6.18 3.33
CA TYR A 157 -9.34 -7.03 3.54
C TYR A 157 -9.55 -8.46 3.02
N LYS A 158 -10.70 -9.07 3.36
CA LYS A 158 -11.03 -10.42 2.90
C LYS A 158 -11.25 -10.50 1.39
N LYS A 159 -11.86 -9.46 0.79
CA LYS A 159 -12.05 -9.40 -0.66
C LYS A 159 -10.72 -9.30 -1.43
N GLN A 160 -9.73 -8.59 -0.89
CA GLN A 160 -8.38 -8.61 -1.45
C GLN A 160 -7.79 -10.03 -1.49
N LEU A 161 -8.03 -10.83 -0.44
CA LEU A 161 -7.54 -12.22 -0.41
C LEU A 161 -8.34 -13.16 -1.32
N GLU A 162 -9.64 -12.94 -1.45
CA GLU A 162 -10.53 -13.73 -2.32
C GLU A 162 -10.16 -13.57 -3.81
N GLU A 163 -9.70 -12.39 -4.24
CA GLU A 163 -9.26 -12.17 -5.64
C GLU A 163 -7.80 -12.56 -5.90
N ALA A 164 -7.03 -12.88 -4.85
CA ALA A 164 -5.61 -13.19 -4.99
C ALA A 164 -5.40 -14.52 -5.72
N GLU A 165 -4.47 -14.54 -6.68
CA GLU A 165 -3.94 -15.80 -7.22
C GLU A 165 -2.82 -16.32 -6.30
N VAL A 166 -2.07 -15.40 -5.70
CA VAL A 166 -1.03 -15.71 -4.72
C VAL A 166 -1.20 -14.80 -3.49
N ILE A 167 -1.43 -15.39 -2.33
CA ILE A 167 -1.38 -14.70 -1.05
C ILE A 167 0.05 -14.75 -0.53
N ILE A 168 0.62 -13.58 -0.26
CA ILE A 168 1.99 -13.43 0.21
C ILE A 168 1.96 -13.06 1.70
N ILE A 169 2.23 -14.02 2.58
CA ILE A 169 2.48 -13.76 4.00
C ILE A 169 3.86 -13.11 4.10
N ASN A 170 3.87 -11.78 4.16
CA ASN A 170 5.10 -11.01 4.29
C ASN A 170 5.54 -10.92 5.76
N LYS A 171 6.69 -10.27 6.02
CA LYS A 171 7.20 -9.98 7.36
C LYS A 171 7.24 -11.23 8.25
N THR A 172 7.64 -12.37 7.70
CA THR A 172 7.73 -13.63 8.46
C THR A 172 8.71 -13.53 9.63
N ASP A 173 9.61 -12.54 9.61
CA ASP A 173 10.48 -12.17 10.72
C ASP A 173 9.74 -11.60 11.95
N ALA A 174 8.45 -11.26 11.83
CA ALA A 174 7.63 -10.71 12.92
C ALA A 174 6.78 -11.77 13.66
N VAL A 175 6.84 -13.04 13.26
CA VAL A 175 6.05 -14.13 13.86
C VAL A 175 6.89 -15.39 14.04
N THR A 176 6.49 -16.27 14.96
CA THR A 176 7.16 -17.57 15.12
C THR A 176 6.80 -18.53 14.00
N THR A 177 7.59 -19.60 13.85
CA THR A 177 7.32 -20.67 12.88
C THR A 177 5.95 -21.31 13.09
N GLU A 178 5.54 -21.53 14.34
CA GLU A 178 4.24 -22.10 14.71
C GLU A 178 3.10 -21.16 14.31
N GLN A 179 3.24 -19.86 14.59
CA GLN A 179 2.26 -18.86 14.20
C GLN A 179 2.13 -18.73 12.69
N LEU A 180 3.26 -18.83 11.96
CA LEU A 180 3.28 -18.81 10.51
C LEU A 180 2.61 -20.05 9.92
N GLN A 181 2.86 -21.24 10.49
CA GLN A 181 2.23 -22.47 10.07
C GLN A 181 0.71 -22.41 10.25
N GLU A 182 0.25 -22.05 11.45
CA GLU A 182 -1.19 -21.92 11.75
C GLU A 182 -1.87 -20.90 10.81
N LEU A 183 -1.22 -19.76 10.56
CA LEU A 183 -1.73 -18.75 9.63
C LEU A 183 -1.81 -19.29 8.19
N THR A 184 -0.79 -20.02 7.75
CA THR A 184 -0.73 -20.61 6.40
C THR A 184 -1.88 -21.62 6.21
N GLU A 185 -2.10 -22.49 7.21
CA GLU A 185 -3.18 -23.47 7.19
C GLU A 185 -4.56 -22.80 7.17
N ALA A 186 -4.76 -21.77 7.99
CA ALA A 186 -6.01 -21.00 8.02
C ALA A 186 -6.28 -20.29 6.68
N MET A 187 -5.26 -19.66 6.08
CA MET A 187 -5.39 -19.00 4.77
C MET A 187 -5.69 -19.98 3.66
N GLN A 188 -5.01 -21.13 3.61
CA GLN A 188 -5.26 -22.13 2.59
C GLN A 188 -6.67 -22.73 2.70
N LYS A 189 -7.20 -22.83 3.93
CA LYS A 189 -8.57 -23.29 4.19
C LYS A 189 -9.63 -22.26 3.78
N GLU A 190 -9.43 -20.98 4.09
CA GLU A 190 -10.39 -19.92 3.76
C GLU A 190 -10.33 -19.49 2.28
N PHE A 191 -9.14 -19.56 1.66
CA PHE A 191 -8.88 -19.14 0.29
C PHE A 191 -8.25 -20.28 -0.54
N PRO A 192 -9.01 -21.36 -0.84
CA PRO A 192 -8.47 -22.57 -1.47
C PRO A 192 -7.97 -22.36 -2.90
N ASP A 193 -8.45 -21.33 -3.60
CA ASP A 193 -8.05 -21.00 -4.97
C ASP A 193 -6.74 -20.21 -5.05
N ALA A 194 -6.24 -19.71 -3.91
CA ALA A 194 -4.99 -18.97 -3.84
C ALA A 194 -3.84 -19.88 -3.39
N LYS A 195 -2.67 -19.67 -3.99
CA LYS A 195 -1.42 -20.21 -3.46
C LYS A 195 -0.95 -19.34 -2.29
N VAL A 196 -0.56 -19.94 -1.17
CA VAL A 196 0.00 -19.20 -0.02
C VAL A 196 1.51 -19.32 -0.02
N VAL A 197 2.22 -18.18 0.03
CA VAL A 197 3.69 -18.11 0.05
C VAL A 197 4.15 -17.22 1.21
N ALA A 198 5.17 -17.66 1.93
CA ALA A 198 5.75 -16.93 3.06
C ALA A 198 7.07 -16.25 2.64
N VAL A 199 7.21 -14.96 2.93
CA VAL A 199 8.39 -14.16 2.58
C VAL A 199 8.74 -13.13 3.66
N SER A 200 9.98 -12.66 3.66
CA SER A 200 10.35 -11.39 4.32
C SER A 200 11.02 -10.47 3.31
N ALA A 201 10.32 -9.41 2.91
CA ALA A 201 10.91 -8.37 2.05
C ALA A 201 12.09 -7.67 2.73
N ARG A 202 12.11 -7.63 4.07
CA ARG A 202 13.19 -7.03 4.88
C ARG A 202 14.45 -7.89 4.85
N GLN A 203 14.31 -9.19 5.13
CA GLN A 203 15.43 -10.14 5.22
C GLN A 203 15.81 -10.76 3.86
N GLY A 204 14.96 -10.62 2.85
CA GLY A 204 15.14 -11.22 1.53
C GLY A 204 14.69 -12.68 1.42
N SER A 205 14.21 -13.31 2.51
CA SER A 205 13.80 -14.71 2.50
C SER A 205 12.56 -14.94 1.64
N GLY A 206 12.59 -16.00 0.81
CA GLY A 206 11.47 -16.41 -0.04
C GLY A 206 11.24 -15.54 -1.28
N LEU A 207 11.95 -14.41 -1.44
CA LEU A 207 11.72 -13.47 -2.54
C LEU A 207 12.04 -14.06 -3.92
N ASP A 208 13.16 -14.78 -4.06
CA ASP A 208 13.61 -15.27 -5.39
C ASP A 208 12.58 -16.21 -6.05
N SER A 209 11.98 -17.12 -5.27
CA SER A 209 10.93 -18.02 -5.78
C SER A 209 9.70 -17.24 -6.21
N TRP A 210 9.26 -16.29 -5.38
CA TRP A 210 8.10 -15.47 -5.68
C TRP A 210 8.33 -14.59 -6.91
N PHE A 211 9.50 -13.94 -7.00
CA PHE A 211 9.88 -13.10 -8.14
C PHE A 211 10.00 -13.91 -9.44
N GLY A 212 10.51 -15.15 -9.36
CA GLY A 212 10.51 -16.08 -10.48
C GLY A 212 9.11 -16.33 -11.03
N GLU A 213 8.15 -16.65 -10.16
CA GLU A 213 6.75 -16.87 -10.56
C GLU A 213 6.10 -15.62 -11.18
N LEU A 214 6.38 -14.44 -10.63
CA LEU A 214 5.93 -13.16 -11.19
C LEU A 214 6.47 -12.89 -12.59
N MET A 215 7.58 -13.52 -12.99
CA MET A 215 8.17 -13.37 -14.32
C MET A 215 7.76 -14.48 -15.29
N THR A 216 7.43 -15.68 -14.81
CA THR A 216 7.16 -16.85 -15.67
C THR A 216 5.67 -17.14 -15.88
N GLU A 217 4.85 -17.00 -14.84
CA GLU A 217 3.44 -17.40 -14.90
C GLU A 217 2.60 -16.39 -15.69
N THR A 218 1.32 -16.63 -15.93
CA THR A 218 0.43 -15.59 -16.49
C THR A 218 -0.88 -15.62 -15.73
N GLN A 219 -1.49 -14.46 -15.52
CA GLN A 219 -2.77 -14.34 -14.84
C GLN A 219 -3.79 -15.32 -15.43
N SER A 220 -4.33 -16.18 -14.56
CA SER A 220 -5.35 -17.14 -14.93
C SER A 220 -6.69 -16.44 -15.22
N SER A 221 -7.51 -17.07 -16.07
CA SER A 221 -8.88 -16.62 -16.28
C SER A 221 -9.78 -17.29 -15.24
N ARG A 222 -10.24 -16.51 -14.27
CA ARG A 222 -11.16 -16.91 -13.20
C ARG A 222 -12.46 -16.12 -13.32
N SER A 223 -13.54 -16.65 -12.75
CA SER A 223 -14.75 -15.86 -12.57
C SER A 223 -14.45 -14.73 -11.59
N PRO A 224 -14.80 -13.47 -11.91
CA PRO A 224 -14.69 -12.37 -10.96
C PRO A 224 -15.48 -12.65 -9.69
N MET A 225 -14.91 -12.26 -8.55
CA MET A 225 -15.62 -12.36 -7.28
C MET A 225 -16.84 -11.42 -7.24
N ALA A 226 -17.81 -11.76 -6.40
CA ALA A 226 -18.90 -10.86 -6.08
C ALA A 226 -18.43 -9.80 -5.08
N VAL A 227 -18.76 -8.54 -5.33
CA VAL A 227 -18.42 -7.41 -4.45
C VAL A 227 -19.68 -6.61 -4.16
N ASP A 228 -19.93 -6.38 -2.87
CA ASP A 228 -20.94 -5.45 -2.38
C ASP A 228 -20.29 -4.08 -2.28
N TYR A 229 -20.57 -3.24 -3.28
CA TYR A 229 -19.99 -1.90 -3.37
C TYR A 229 -20.51 -0.94 -2.30
N ASP A 230 -21.64 -1.22 -1.66
CA ASP A 230 -22.13 -0.41 -0.54
C ASP A 230 -21.31 -0.69 0.71
N VAL A 231 -21.10 -1.97 1.04
CA VAL A 231 -20.22 -2.36 2.16
C VAL A 231 -18.78 -1.92 1.91
N TYR A 232 -18.30 -2.04 0.67
CA TYR A 232 -16.98 -1.57 0.28
C TYR A 232 -16.85 -0.05 0.47
N ALA A 233 -17.78 0.75 -0.06
CA ALA A 233 -17.74 2.21 0.09
C ALA A 233 -17.80 2.65 1.56
N ASP A 234 -18.63 2.00 2.36
CA ASP A 234 -18.71 2.28 3.79
C ASP A 234 -17.40 1.93 4.52
N GLY A 235 -16.76 0.80 4.18
CA GLY A 235 -15.48 0.38 4.75
C GLY A 235 -14.35 1.34 4.39
N GLU A 236 -14.29 1.79 3.13
CA GLU A 236 -13.38 2.83 2.67
C GLU A 236 -13.57 4.13 3.44
N ALA A 237 -14.82 4.58 3.58
CA ALA A 237 -15.16 5.81 4.28
C ALA A 237 -14.79 5.78 5.77
N LEU A 238 -14.71 4.60 6.41
CA LEU A 238 -14.30 4.47 7.82
C LEU A 238 -12.81 4.77 8.04
N LEU A 239 -11.98 4.64 7.00
CA LEU A 239 -10.58 5.00 7.05
C LEU A 239 -10.45 6.51 6.82
N GLY A 240 -9.92 7.23 7.81
CA GLY A 240 -9.48 8.60 7.65
C GLY A 240 -8.16 8.67 6.89
N TRP A 241 -8.04 9.63 5.97
CA TRP A 241 -6.84 9.89 5.20
C TRP A 241 -6.25 11.24 5.60
N LEU A 242 -4.94 11.28 5.77
CA LEU A 242 -4.16 12.50 5.98
C LEU A 242 -2.87 12.45 5.17
N ASN A 243 -2.71 13.39 4.25
CA ASN A 243 -1.45 13.71 3.59
C ASN A 243 -1.00 15.10 4.03
N ALA A 244 0.22 15.19 4.53
CA ALA A 244 0.78 16.46 4.99
C ALA A 244 2.21 16.64 4.48
N THR A 245 2.55 17.87 4.14
CA THR A 245 3.92 18.32 3.86
C THR A 245 4.28 19.38 4.88
N ILE A 246 5.41 19.17 5.54
CA ILE A 246 5.90 19.99 6.64
C ILE A 246 7.33 20.42 6.32
N THR A 247 7.61 21.71 6.38
CA THR A 247 8.96 22.24 6.36
C THR A 247 9.51 22.25 7.79
N LEU A 248 10.65 21.59 7.99
CA LEU A 248 11.43 21.62 9.22
C LEU A 248 12.61 22.59 9.05
N LYS A 249 12.81 23.50 10.01
CA LYS A 249 13.94 24.44 10.05
C LYS A 249 14.47 24.60 11.46
N ALA A 250 15.75 24.38 11.65
CA ALA A 250 16.47 24.58 12.90
C ALA A 250 17.62 25.58 12.71
N LYS A 251 18.04 26.23 13.80
CA LYS A 251 19.25 27.06 13.79
C LYS A 251 20.52 26.24 13.99
N GLU A 252 20.39 25.10 14.66
CA GLU A 252 21.46 24.15 14.93
C GLU A 252 21.10 22.80 14.30
N ASP A 253 22.12 21.96 14.12
CA ASP A 253 21.96 20.60 13.61
C ASP A 253 21.05 19.77 14.51
N PHE A 254 20.10 19.05 13.92
CA PHE A 254 19.26 18.08 14.61
C PHE A 254 19.32 16.69 13.97
N ASP A 255 19.14 15.66 14.79
CA ASP A 255 18.99 14.29 14.34
C ASP A 255 17.58 14.08 13.79
N ALA A 256 17.45 14.08 12.47
CA ALA A 256 16.19 13.86 11.79
C ALA A 256 15.65 12.44 11.98
N ASN A 257 16.51 11.43 12.13
CA ASN A 257 16.08 10.05 12.40
C ASN A 257 15.38 9.97 13.76
N ALA A 258 15.98 10.57 14.79
CA ALA A 258 15.41 10.66 16.13
C ALA A 258 14.10 11.47 16.13
N TYR A 259 14.04 12.58 15.39
CA TYR A 259 12.83 13.39 15.25
C TYR A 259 11.66 12.58 14.65
N LEU A 260 11.91 11.87 13.54
CA LEU A 260 10.88 11.03 12.90
C LEU A 260 10.36 9.94 13.83
N GLN A 261 11.25 9.28 14.58
CA GLN A 261 10.88 8.26 15.55
C GLN A 261 10.03 8.83 16.69
N ALA A 262 10.43 9.98 17.25
CA ALA A 262 9.67 10.66 18.29
C ALA A 262 8.29 11.12 17.80
N LEU A 263 8.23 11.65 16.57
CA LEU A 263 6.99 12.08 15.93
C LEU A 263 6.03 10.92 15.71
N ALA A 264 6.51 9.80 15.15
CA ALA A 264 5.71 8.60 14.93
C ALA A 264 5.12 8.07 16.23
N LYS A 265 5.93 7.98 17.28
CA LYS A 265 5.52 7.53 18.61
C LYS A 265 4.49 8.47 19.25
N SER A 266 4.68 9.79 19.10
CA SER A 266 3.73 10.78 19.61
C SER A 266 2.36 10.66 18.92
N ILE A 267 2.34 10.55 17.59
CA ILE A 267 1.11 10.36 16.81
C ILE A 267 0.41 9.07 17.24
N GLN A 268 1.17 7.98 17.33
CA GLN A 268 0.68 6.68 17.77
C GLN A 268 0.00 6.75 19.14
N GLN A 269 0.66 7.32 20.15
CA GLN A 269 0.13 7.41 21.50
C GLN A 269 -1.17 8.21 21.56
N ARG A 270 -1.26 9.30 20.79
CA ARG A 270 -2.46 10.13 20.70
C ARG A 270 -3.63 9.35 20.10
N LEU A 271 -3.42 8.69 18.95
CA LEU A 271 -4.45 7.89 18.30
C LEU A 271 -4.86 6.68 19.16
N GLN A 272 -3.90 6.04 19.83
CA GLN A 272 -4.18 4.95 20.75
C GLN A 272 -5.06 5.40 21.92
N SER A 273 -4.81 6.59 22.47
CA SER A 273 -5.62 7.15 23.58
C SER A 273 -7.06 7.46 23.17
N GLN A 274 -7.31 7.65 21.87
CA GLN A 274 -8.63 7.87 21.28
C GLN A 274 -9.31 6.56 20.84
N GLY A 275 -8.63 5.43 20.96
CA GLY A 275 -9.13 4.13 20.50
C GLY A 275 -9.11 3.97 18.97
N ALA A 276 -8.40 4.83 18.24
CA ALA A 276 -8.28 4.75 16.79
C ALA A 276 -7.29 3.65 16.37
N GLU A 277 -7.65 2.86 15.35
CA GLU A 277 -6.77 1.81 14.84
C GLU A 277 -5.97 2.27 13.61
N ILE A 278 -4.65 2.36 13.74
CA ILE A 278 -3.73 2.73 12.67
C ILE A 278 -3.63 1.60 11.64
N ALA A 279 -4.09 1.89 10.42
CA ALA A 279 -3.85 1.03 9.27
C ALA A 279 -2.40 1.13 8.82
N HIS A 280 -1.92 2.36 8.64
CA HIS A 280 -0.57 2.66 8.20
C HIS A 280 -0.22 4.12 8.45
N LEU A 281 0.98 4.38 8.99
CA LEU A 281 1.64 5.67 9.02
C LEU A 281 2.98 5.51 8.33
N LYS A 282 3.28 6.42 7.41
CA LYS A 282 4.60 6.50 6.77
C LYS A 282 5.05 7.94 6.66
N MET A 283 6.30 8.17 6.98
CA MET A 283 6.92 9.47 6.92
C MET A 283 8.24 9.38 6.16
N THR A 284 8.53 10.39 5.34
CA THR A 284 9.86 10.59 4.77
C THR A 284 10.35 11.99 5.03
N TYR A 285 11.63 12.11 5.33
CA TYR A 285 12.31 13.39 5.46
C TYR A 285 13.40 13.49 4.40
N SER A 286 13.43 14.63 3.71
CA SER A 286 14.49 14.98 2.77
C SER A 286 15.19 16.25 3.24
N PRO A 287 16.48 16.20 3.58
CA PRO A 287 17.25 17.37 3.97
C PRO A 287 17.40 18.34 2.78
N ASP A 288 17.45 19.65 3.06
CA ASP A 288 17.67 20.67 2.03
C ASP A 288 19.09 20.61 1.43
N ASP A 289 20.07 20.33 2.27
CA ASP A 289 21.50 20.33 1.93
C ASP A 289 22.06 18.92 1.62
N GLY A 290 21.20 17.89 1.58
CA GLY A 290 21.64 16.51 1.37
C GLY A 290 21.91 16.15 -0.09
N ILE A 291 22.54 15.00 -0.29
CA ILE A 291 22.78 14.47 -1.64
C ILE A 291 21.44 14.10 -2.27
N ALA A 292 21.28 14.33 -3.58
CA ALA A 292 20.07 13.96 -4.29
C ALA A 292 19.74 12.46 -4.10
N GLY A 293 18.59 12.17 -3.50
CA GLY A 293 18.15 10.80 -3.17
C GLY A 293 18.35 10.39 -1.71
N GLU A 294 19.07 11.18 -0.91
CA GLU A 294 19.24 10.94 0.51
C GLU A 294 17.94 11.29 1.27
N ILE A 295 17.36 10.30 1.95
CA ILE A 295 16.13 10.47 2.73
C ILE A 295 16.16 9.59 3.98
N ALA A 296 15.52 10.06 5.05
CA ALA A 296 15.11 9.20 6.16
C ALA A 296 13.65 8.80 6.02
N SER A 297 13.27 7.65 6.57
CA SER A 297 11.88 7.21 6.58
C SER A 297 11.53 6.42 7.84
N VAL A 298 10.31 6.62 8.35
CA VAL A 298 9.73 5.80 9.43
C VAL A 298 8.37 5.27 9.00
N ASN A 299 8.09 4.03 9.36
CA ASN A 299 6.84 3.35 9.09
C ASN A 299 6.24 2.86 10.41
N LEU A 300 4.92 2.93 10.56
CA LEU A 300 4.20 2.32 11.67
C LEU A 300 2.96 1.62 11.12
N VAL A 301 2.84 0.34 11.46
CA VAL A 301 1.73 -0.52 11.07
C VAL A 301 1.11 -1.07 12.34
N ARG A 302 -0.20 -0.87 12.51
CA ARG A 302 -0.96 -1.13 13.75
C ARG A 302 -0.63 -0.16 14.88
N THR A 303 -1.63 0.09 15.72
CA THR A 303 -1.55 1.02 16.85
C THR A 303 -0.70 0.51 17.99
N ASP A 304 -0.49 -0.80 18.07
CA ASP A 304 0.22 -1.49 19.15
C ASP A 304 1.64 -1.94 18.76
N ASN A 305 2.12 -1.53 17.59
CA ASN A 305 3.45 -1.88 17.12
C ASN A 305 4.50 -0.79 17.42
N VAL A 306 5.78 -1.11 17.33
CA VAL A 306 6.83 -0.08 17.42
C VAL A 306 7.02 0.57 16.04
N PRO A 307 7.21 1.90 15.94
CA PRO A 307 7.61 2.53 14.69
C PRO A 307 8.94 1.97 14.18
N GLU A 308 8.97 1.53 12.93
CA GLU A 308 10.12 0.91 12.29
C GLU A 308 10.85 1.93 11.41
N THR A 309 12.16 2.06 11.61
CA THR A 309 13.00 2.83 10.69
C THR A 309 13.17 2.08 9.37
N GLY A 310 13.05 2.81 8.25
CA GLY A 310 13.33 2.31 6.90
C GLY A 310 14.71 2.73 6.43
N MET A 311 14.80 3.91 5.82
CA MET A 311 16.06 4.59 5.49
C MET A 311 16.46 5.57 6.60
N GLU A 312 17.76 5.77 6.78
CA GLU A 312 18.35 6.67 7.77
C GLU A 312 19.28 7.66 7.06
N LEU A 313 19.37 8.87 7.60
CA LEU A 313 20.42 9.81 7.25
C LEU A 313 21.68 9.51 8.07
N ASP A 314 22.85 9.62 7.44
CA ASP A 314 24.13 9.45 8.14
C ASP A 314 24.54 10.73 8.89
N GLU A 315 24.15 11.89 8.37
CA GLU A 315 24.49 13.20 8.90
C GLU A 315 23.25 13.93 9.47
N PRO A 316 23.43 14.76 10.51
CA PRO A 316 22.35 15.60 11.01
C PRO A 316 21.96 16.68 9.99
N SER A 317 20.82 17.32 10.21
CA SER A 317 20.25 18.29 9.27
C SER A 317 19.91 19.61 9.97
N THR A 318 19.95 20.72 9.24
CA THR A 318 19.45 22.03 9.71
C THR A 318 18.04 22.32 9.18
N GLY A 319 17.57 21.55 8.20
CA GLY A 319 16.26 21.76 7.61
C GLY A 319 15.99 20.89 6.40
N GLY A 320 14.71 20.78 6.07
CA GLY A 320 14.25 19.92 5.00
C GLY A 320 12.74 19.77 4.97
N GLN A 321 12.30 18.89 4.08
CA GLN A 321 10.89 18.60 3.87
C GLN A 321 10.52 17.24 4.45
N LEU A 322 9.57 17.25 5.37
CA LEU A 322 8.88 16.08 5.90
C LEU A 322 7.56 15.86 5.16
N ILE A 323 7.33 14.66 4.65
CA ILE A 323 6.05 14.22 4.10
C ILE A 323 5.47 13.13 5.00
N VAL A 324 4.20 13.26 5.35
CA VAL A 324 3.46 12.34 6.22
C VAL A 324 2.25 11.80 5.45
N ASN A 325 2.10 10.47 5.40
CA ASN A 325 0.89 9.79 4.95
C ASN A 325 0.38 8.92 6.11
N LEU A 326 -0.78 9.26 6.65
CA LEU A 326 -1.40 8.58 7.78
C LEU A 326 -2.80 8.10 7.41
N ARG A 327 -3.07 6.83 7.71
CA ARG A 327 -4.34 6.13 7.50
C ARG A 327 -4.72 5.41 8.78
N ALA A 328 -5.89 5.70 9.33
CA ALA A 328 -6.42 5.02 10.50
C ALA A 328 -7.94 4.99 10.48
N GLU A 329 -8.55 4.04 11.18
CA GLU A 329 -10.01 3.99 11.36
C GLU A 329 -10.44 5.04 12.39
N THR A 330 -10.51 6.29 11.95
CA THR A 330 -11.06 7.43 12.69
C THR A 330 -11.42 8.58 11.73
N ALA A 331 -12.04 9.65 12.24
CA ALA A 331 -12.32 10.85 11.48
C ALA A 331 -11.02 11.54 11.00
N PRO A 332 -10.99 12.08 9.76
CA PRO A 332 -9.82 12.80 9.24
C PRO A 332 -9.34 13.95 10.12
N ASP A 333 -10.26 14.70 10.74
CA ASP A 333 -9.95 15.80 11.65
C ASP A 333 -9.16 15.35 12.88
N GLU A 334 -9.41 14.13 13.37
CA GLU A 334 -8.66 13.56 14.50
C GLU A 334 -7.22 13.23 14.11
N LEU A 335 -6.99 12.80 12.86
CA LEU A 335 -5.64 12.58 12.34
C LEU A 335 -4.85 13.88 12.28
N VAL A 336 -5.47 14.95 11.78
CA VAL A 336 -4.86 16.28 11.70
C VAL A 336 -4.55 16.81 13.09
N ALA A 337 -5.50 16.70 14.02
CA ALA A 337 -5.31 17.12 15.40
C ALA A 337 -4.16 16.36 16.07
N ALA A 338 -4.07 15.04 15.86
CA ALA A 338 -2.98 14.21 16.36
C ALA A 338 -1.64 14.67 15.76
N LEU A 339 -1.55 14.86 14.44
CA LEU A 339 -0.32 15.33 13.78
C LEU A 339 0.11 16.70 14.31
N LYS A 340 -0.77 17.71 14.33
CA LYS A 340 -0.44 19.08 14.77
C LYS A 340 0.05 19.11 16.21
N ALA A 341 -0.67 18.45 17.12
CA ALA A 341 -0.28 18.38 18.52
C ALA A 341 1.05 17.61 18.72
N SER A 342 1.30 16.58 17.89
CA SER A 342 2.56 15.86 17.90
C SER A 342 3.72 16.71 17.36
N LEU A 343 3.54 17.45 16.27
CA LEU A 343 4.54 18.38 15.73
C LEU A 343 4.93 19.42 16.78
N GLU A 344 3.95 20.08 17.42
CA GLU A 344 4.20 21.06 18.48
C GLU A 344 5.00 20.44 19.65
N SER A 345 4.52 19.32 20.19
CA SER A 345 5.16 18.67 21.35
C SER A 345 6.56 18.16 21.05
N VAL A 346 6.76 17.52 19.88
CA VAL A 346 8.05 16.92 19.53
C VAL A 346 9.04 18.01 19.14
N SER A 347 8.66 18.98 18.30
CA SER A 347 9.57 20.07 17.92
C SER A 347 10.02 20.90 19.12
N SER A 348 9.19 21.07 20.16
CA SER A 348 9.60 21.75 21.40
C SER A 348 10.73 21.03 22.18
N SER A 349 10.97 19.76 21.88
CA SER A 349 12.04 18.95 22.49
C SER A 349 13.37 19.03 21.73
N PHE A 350 13.40 19.71 20.58
CA PHE A 350 14.60 19.92 19.76
C PHE A 350 14.96 21.41 19.76
N ALA A 351 16.25 21.71 19.87
CA ALA A 351 16.73 23.09 20.01
C ALA A 351 16.42 23.91 18.74
N ASP A 352 15.70 25.02 18.91
CA ASP A 352 15.37 25.98 17.85
C ASP A 352 14.71 25.36 16.58
N LEU A 353 14.10 24.18 16.68
CA LEU A 353 13.43 23.50 15.57
C LEU A 353 11.99 23.99 15.40
N ASN A 354 11.70 24.53 14.22
CA ASN A 354 10.36 24.94 13.81
C ASN A 354 9.81 23.97 12.76
N ALA A 355 8.57 23.54 12.97
CA ALA A 355 7.82 22.73 12.01
C ALA A 355 6.66 23.57 11.44
N THR A 356 6.66 23.79 10.13
CA THR A 356 5.63 24.56 9.42
C THR A 356 4.83 23.63 8.53
N LEU A 357 3.52 23.51 8.75
CA LEU A 357 2.63 22.71 7.91
C LEU A 357 2.32 23.50 6.63
N ASP A 358 2.93 23.11 5.52
CA ASP A 358 2.84 23.83 4.23
C ASP A 358 1.61 23.39 3.43
N HIS A 359 1.32 22.09 3.46
CA HIS A 359 0.18 21.49 2.77
C HIS A 359 -0.47 20.41 3.64
N GLU A 360 -1.79 20.37 3.62
CA GLU A 360 -2.61 19.45 4.39
C GLU A 360 -3.82 19.05 3.55
N GLU A 361 -3.98 17.75 3.29
CA GLU A 361 -5.16 17.17 2.66
C GLU A 361 -5.65 16.02 3.54
N HIS A 362 -6.89 16.12 4.02
CA HIS A 362 -7.50 15.10 4.86
C HIS A 362 -8.97 14.87 4.47
N PHE A 363 -9.38 13.62 4.35
CA PHE A 363 -10.71 13.27 3.83
C PHE A 363 -11.09 11.83 4.15
N ARG A 364 -12.36 11.50 3.88
CA ARG A 364 -12.83 10.11 3.79
C ARG A 364 -12.90 9.74 2.31
N PRO A 365 -12.39 8.57 1.90
CA PRO A 365 -12.52 8.05 0.56
C PRO A 365 -13.96 8.13 0.04
N GLY A 366 -14.10 8.47 -1.24
CA GLY A 366 -15.38 8.39 -1.94
C GLY A 366 -15.78 6.95 -2.27
N ARG A 367 -17.02 6.77 -2.74
CA ARG A 367 -17.48 5.50 -3.27
C ARG A 367 -16.61 5.06 -4.47
N PRO A 368 -16.15 3.80 -4.52
CA PRO A 368 -15.48 3.26 -5.70
C PRO A 368 -16.44 3.22 -6.89
N GLU A 369 -16.06 3.89 -7.98
CA GLU A 369 -16.78 3.90 -9.26
C GLU A 369 -15.82 3.46 -10.37
N PRO A 370 -15.63 2.14 -10.58
CA PRO A 370 -14.69 1.63 -11.56
C PRO A 370 -15.04 2.09 -12.99
N THR A 371 -14.03 2.49 -13.75
CA THR A 371 -14.18 2.82 -15.18
C THR A 371 -14.60 1.60 -15.99
N HIS A 372 -14.10 0.43 -15.61
CA HIS A 372 -14.41 -0.86 -16.20
C HIS A 372 -14.62 -1.88 -15.09
N ARG A 373 -15.47 -2.87 -15.36
CA ARG A 373 -15.58 -4.08 -14.56
C ARG A 373 -15.96 -5.23 -15.47
N ASP A 374 -15.02 -6.13 -15.72
CA ASP A 374 -15.25 -7.30 -16.56
C ASP A 374 -15.86 -8.42 -15.72
N GLY A 375 -16.86 -9.11 -16.31
CA GLY A 375 -17.65 -10.18 -15.69
C GLY A 375 -19.00 -9.74 -15.11
N GLU A 376 -20.00 -10.60 -15.20
CA GLU A 376 -21.32 -10.37 -14.61
C GLU A 376 -21.23 -10.51 -13.09
N ALA A 377 -21.62 -9.46 -12.35
CA ALA A 377 -21.83 -9.59 -10.92
C ALA A 377 -23.00 -10.55 -10.66
N PRO A 378 -22.86 -11.61 -9.84
CA PRO A 378 -24.01 -12.26 -9.29
C PRO A 378 -24.77 -11.20 -8.49
N VAL A 379 -25.99 -10.87 -8.91
CA VAL A 379 -26.84 -9.93 -8.18
C VAL A 379 -27.15 -10.54 -6.82
N VAL A 380 -26.50 -10.09 -5.76
CA VAL A 380 -26.91 -10.42 -4.40
C VAL A 380 -28.16 -9.60 -4.11
N LYS A 381 -29.32 -10.12 -4.51
CA LYS A 381 -30.60 -9.57 -4.04
C LYS A 381 -30.68 -9.85 -2.53
N GLY A 382 -30.67 -8.79 -1.74
CA GLY A 382 -30.99 -8.85 -0.32
C GLY A 382 -32.27 -9.66 -0.11
N GLY A 383 -32.12 -10.80 0.56
CA GLY A 383 -33.21 -11.70 0.88
C GLY A 383 -32.98 -12.27 2.26
N CYS A 384 -33.78 -11.81 3.23
CA CYS A 384 -33.98 -12.52 4.49
C CYS A 384 -34.16 -14.01 4.21
N VAL A 385 -33.35 -14.84 4.86
CA VAL A 385 -33.59 -16.28 4.91
C VAL A 385 -34.59 -16.52 6.05
N PRO A 386 -35.84 -16.95 5.80
CA PRO A 386 -36.67 -17.48 6.86
C PRO A 386 -36.18 -18.90 7.15
N ARG A 387 -35.40 -19.08 8.21
CA ARG A 387 -35.17 -20.42 8.77
C ARG A 387 -36.07 -20.64 9.98
N SER A 388 -36.81 -21.75 9.87
CA SER A 388 -37.32 -22.62 10.93
C SER A 388 -38.32 -22.05 11.94
N GLY A 389 -39.60 -22.32 11.65
CA GLY A 389 -40.59 -22.88 12.57
C GLY A 389 -40.61 -22.40 14.02
N CYS A 390 -41.61 -21.55 14.32
CA CYS A 390 -42.40 -21.66 15.54
C CYS A 390 -43.88 -21.59 15.13
N CYS A 391 -44.68 -22.51 15.67
CA CYS A 391 -46.14 -22.52 15.55
C CYS A 391 -46.78 -21.22 16.08
#